data_AF-A3NWC5-F1
#
_entry.id   AF-A3NWC5-F1
#
_cell.length_a   1.000
_cell.length_b   1.000
_cell.length_c   1.000
_cell.angle_alpha   90.00
_cell.angle_beta   90.00
_cell.angle_gamma   90.00
#
_symmetry.space_group_name_H-M   'P 1'
#
loop_
_entity.id
_entity.type
_entity.pdbx_description
1 polymer ?
#
loop_
_entity_poly.entity_id
_entity_poly.type
_entity_poly.pdbx_seq_one_letter_code
_entity_poly.pdbx_strand_id
1 'polypeptide(L)'
;MPRTGESCKKCPPEAGTRVRRNHGVNWNSYRYQARITGFPFDTEACRWSEEWRWLGVDFDGFQPGECLLQETKGNYDQFLDGSIPKADQWFDGFRSMQDQIIAQGTVVRANPPARLMWYFATPLAQKKMATALARMGIPSVYQP
;
A
#
# COMPACT_ATOMS: atom_id res chain seq x y z
N MET A 1 28.95 -22.11 16.40
CA MET A 1 27.61 -22.38 15.83
C MET A 1 26.58 -22.34 16.95
N PRO A 2 25.67 -21.36 16.99
CA PRO A 2 24.56 -21.42 17.93
C PRO A 2 23.49 -22.38 17.43
N ARG A 3 23.04 -23.27 18.31
CA ARG A 3 21.82 -24.07 18.20
C ARG A 3 20.64 -23.24 18.73
N THR A 4 19.50 -23.26 18.06
CA THR A 4 18.14 -23.28 18.67
C THR A 4 17.13 -23.39 17.53
N GLY A 5 16.41 -24.52 17.49
CA GLY A 5 15.28 -24.75 16.60
C GLY A 5 14.03 -24.02 17.08
N GLU A 6 14.07 -22.70 17.23
CA GLU A 6 12.84 -21.92 17.20
C GLU A 6 12.31 -22.02 15.77
N SER A 7 11.08 -22.53 15.63
CA SER A 7 10.37 -22.42 14.36
C SER A 7 10.36 -20.93 13.99
N CYS A 8 11.10 -20.52 12.96
CA CYS A 8 10.87 -19.22 12.33
C CYS A 8 9.37 -19.14 12.11
N LYS A 9 8.67 -18.23 12.81
CA LYS A 9 7.23 -18.05 12.61
C LYS A 9 7.07 -17.73 11.15
N LYS A 10 6.57 -18.70 10.38
CA LYS A 10 6.46 -18.59 8.92
C LYS A 10 5.64 -17.35 8.61
N CYS A 11 6.15 -16.50 7.73
CA CYS A 11 5.48 -15.26 7.38
C CYS A 11 4.16 -15.56 6.66
N PRO A 12 2.98 -15.27 7.24
CA PRO A 12 1.70 -15.70 6.66
C PRO A 12 1.43 -15.14 5.24
N PRO A 13 1.78 -13.88 4.94
CA PRO A 13 1.70 -13.33 3.59
C PRO A 13 2.46 -14.10 2.50
N GLU A 14 3.43 -14.96 2.82
CA GLU A 14 4.13 -15.80 1.81
C GLU A 14 3.18 -16.74 1.07
N ALA A 15 2.00 -17.04 1.63
CA ALA A 15 0.97 -17.82 0.97
C ALA A 15 0.18 -17.02 -0.10
N GLY A 16 0.48 -15.73 -0.25
CA GLY A 16 -0.08 -14.89 -1.31
C GLY A 16 0.56 -15.15 -2.68
N THR A 17 0.21 -14.31 -3.65
CA THR A 17 0.73 -14.41 -5.01
C THR A 17 0.88 -13.04 -5.67
N ARG A 18 1.82 -12.95 -6.61
CA ARG A 18 1.93 -11.77 -7.48
C ARG A 18 0.76 -11.76 -8.48
N VAL A 19 0.11 -10.60 -8.61
CA VAL A 19 -0.94 -10.36 -9.59
C VAL A 19 -0.67 -9.07 -10.34
N ARG A 20 -1.06 -9.00 -11.62
CA ARG A 20 -1.07 -7.72 -12.34
C ARG A 20 -2.41 -7.02 -12.11
N ARG A 21 -2.37 -5.74 -11.77
CA ARG A 21 -3.54 -4.88 -11.66
C ARG A 21 -3.47 -3.73 -12.63
N ASN A 22 -4.61 -3.47 -13.28
CA ASN A 22 -4.76 -2.38 -14.22
C ASN A 22 -5.60 -1.28 -13.59
N HIS A 23 -4.98 -0.12 -13.41
CA HIS A 23 -5.57 1.07 -12.80
C HIS A 23 -5.62 2.24 -13.80
N GLY A 24 -5.55 1.93 -15.09
CA GLY A 24 -5.46 2.91 -16.17
C GLY A 24 -4.05 3.50 -16.32
N VAL A 25 -3.94 4.52 -17.18
CA VAL A 25 -2.65 5.17 -17.47
C VAL A 25 -2.26 6.10 -16.33
N ASN A 26 -1.27 5.71 -15.53
CA ASN A 26 -0.81 6.52 -14.40
C ASN A 26 0.69 6.34 -14.09
N TRP A 27 1.53 7.08 -14.82
CA TRP A 27 2.99 6.99 -14.70
C TRP A 27 3.51 7.35 -13.32
N ASN A 28 2.91 8.36 -12.68
CA ASN A 28 3.38 8.85 -11.39
C ASN A 28 3.15 7.80 -10.30
N SER A 29 1.95 7.21 -10.25
CA SER A 29 1.64 6.18 -9.25
C SER A 29 2.44 4.90 -9.49
N TYR A 30 2.57 4.42 -10.73
CA TYR A 30 3.30 3.17 -10.99
C TYR A 30 4.81 3.29 -10.78
N ARG A 31 5.43 4.41 -11.18
CA ARG A 31 6.86 4.66 -10.89
C ARG A 31 7.11 4.77 -9.40
N TYR A 32 6.21 5.45 -8.68
CA TYR A 32 6.28 5.57 -7.23
C TYR A 32 6.18 4.20 -6.54
N GLN A 33 5.16 3.43 -6.89
CA GLN A 33 4.94 2.08 -6.37
C GLN A 33 6.18 1.20 -6.60
N ALA A 34 6.69 1.16 -7.82
CA ALA A 34 7.86 0.37 -8.18
C ALA A 34 9.12 0.79 -7.40
N ARG A 35 9.31 2.10 -7.17
CA ARG A 35 10.45 2.61 -6.38
C ARG A 35 10.38 2.17 -4.92
N ILE A 36 9.18 2.15 -4.32
CA ILE A 36 9.00 1.79 -2.91
C ILE A 36 9.03 0.28 -2.69
N THR A 37 8.41 -0.48 -3.60
CA THR A 37 8.16 -1.92 -3.40
C THR A 37 9.15 -2.81 -4.15
N GLY A 38 9.81 -2.28 -5.19
CA GLY A 38 10.58 -3.05 -6.15
C GLY A 38 9.73 -3.89 -7.11
N PHE A 39 8.39 -3.76 -7.08
CA PHE A 39 7.52 -4.55 -7.95
C PHE A 39 7.51 -3.96 -9.38
N PRO A 40 7.54 -4.82 -10.43
CA PRO A 40 7.48 -4.37 -11.81
C PRO A 40 6.18 -3.66 -12.16
N PHE A 41 6.23 -2.82 -13.19
CA PHE A 41 5.06 -2.21 -13.81
C PHE A 41 5.26 -2.12 -15.32
N ASP A 42 4.20 -1.76 -16.03
CA ASP A 42 4.19 -1.54 -17.47
C ASP A 42 5.00 -0.29 -17.84
N THR A 43 6.24 -0.49 -18.30
CA THR A 43 7.12 0.59 -18.72
C THR A 43 6.90 1.06 -20.15
N GLU A 44 5.93 0.49 -20.88
CA GLU A 44 5.63 0.86 -22.27
C GLU A 44 4.32 1.61 -22.37
N ALA A 45 3.22 0.97 -21.97
CA ALA A 45 1.88 1.52 -22.09
C ALA A 45 1.33 2.06 -20.75
N CYS A 46 2.05 1.84 -19.65
CA CYS A 46 1.67 2.33 -18.32
C CYS A 46 0.27 1.90 -17.89
N ARG A 47 -0.12 0.64 -18.16
CA ARG A 47 -1.47 0.16 -17.86
C ARG A 47 -1.56 -0.75 -16.64
N TRP A 48 -0.45 -1.23 -16.12
CA TRP A 48 -0.47 -2.16 -15.00
C TRP A 48 0.74 -2.02 -14.08
N SER A 49 0.58 -2.41 -12.82
CA SER A 49 1.65 -2.76 -11.89
C SER A 49 1.43 -4.17 -11.35
N GLU A 50 2.52 -4.82 -10.92
CA GLU A 50 2.39 -6.01 -10.08
C GLU A 50 2.08 -5.60 -8.65
N GLU A 51 1.21 -6.39 -8.02
CA GLU A 51 0.79 -6.27 -6.63
C GLU A 51 0.84 -7.65 -5.97
N TRP A 52 0.75 -7.68 -4.65
CA TRP A 52 0.68 -8.90 -3.85
C TRP A 52 -0.74 -9.15 -3.37
N ARG A 53 -1.37 -10.23 -3.85
CA ARG A 53 -2.69 -10.66 -3.39
C ARG A 53 -2.57 -11.71 -2.31
N TRP A 54 -3.17 -11.45 -1.16
CA TRP A 54 -3.20 -12.39 -0.04
C TRP A 54 -4.53 -12.30 0.72
N LEU A 55 -5.14 -13.44 1.00
CA LEU A 55 -6.45 -13.55 1.66
C LEU A 55 -7.55 -12.68 1.03
N GLY A 56 -7.53 -12.56 -0.29
CA GLY A 56 -8.51 -11.80 -1.05
C GLY A 56 -8.30 -10.27 -1.04
N VAL A 57 -7.25 -9.78 -0.39
CA VAL A 57 -6.86 -8.37 -0.33
C VAL A 57 -5.58 -8.16 -1.14
N ASP A 58 -5.54 -7.05 -1.87
CA ASP A 58 -4.38 -6.65 -2.65
C ASP A 58 -3.55 -5.62 -1.87
N PHE A 59 -2.23 -5.72 -2.02
CA PHE A 59 -1.23 -4.84 -1.45
C PHE A 59 -0.24 -4.48 -2.55
N ASP A 60 0.18 -3.23 -2.62
CA ASP A 60 1.10 -2.76 -3.66
C ASP A 60 2.46 -3.49 -3.68
N GLY A 61 2.90 -4.03 -2.54
CA GLY A 61 4.15 -4.78 -2.42
C GLY A 61 4.22 -5.72 -1.23
N PHE A 62 5.24 -6.59 -1.25
CA PHE A 62 5.54 -7.52 -0.17
C PHE A 62 7.05 -7.77 -0.04
N GLN A 63 7.57 -7.64 1.18
CA GLN A 63 8.96 -7.92 1.56
C GLN A 63 9.00 -9.16 2.48
N PRO A 64 9.33 -10.36 1.95
CA PRO A 64 9.25 -11.61 2.71
C PRO A 64 10.22 -11.65 3.89
N GLY A 65 11.44 -11.11 3.73
CA GLY A 65 12.45 -11.08 4.80
C GLY A 65 12.01 -10.30 6.05
N GLU A 66 11.06 -9.38 5.90
CA GLU A 66 10.49 -8.61 6.99
C GLU A 66 9.07 -9.03 7.36
N CYS A 67 8.46 -9.92 6.58
CA CYS A 67 7.02 -10.17 6.64
C CYS A 67 6.17 -8.89 6.53
N LEU A 68 6.59 -7.99 5.65
CA LEU A 68 6.02 -6.64 5.51
C LEU A 68 5.26 -6.51 4.19
N LEU A 69 3.97 -6.27 4.29
CA LEU A 69 3.13 -5.80 3.19
C LEU A 69 3.23 -4.27 3.07
N GLN A 70 3.14 -3.76 1.86
CA GLN A 70 3.33 -2.35 1.56
C GLN A 70 2.13 -1.83 0.76
N GLU A 71 1.67 -0.63 1.09
CA GLU A 71 0.70 0.14 0.29
C GLU A 71 1.31 1.50 -0.07
N THR A 72 1.07 1.97 -1.29
CA THR A 72 1.66 3.20 -1.83
C THR A 72 0.58 4.13 -2.39
N LYS A 73 0.64 5.41 -2.02
CA LYS A 73 -0.28 6.43 -2.55
C LYS A 73 0.49 7.54 -3.25
N GLY A 74 0.44 7.49 -4.58
CA GLY A 74 1.06 8.48 -5.47
C GLY A 74 0.11 9.63 -5.81
N ASN A 75 0.53 10.86 -5.52
CA ASN A 75 -0.04 12.10 -6.07
C ASN A 75 -1.54 12.37 -5.75
N TYR A 76 -1.90 12.43 -4.46
CA TYR A 76 -3.28 12.73 -4.02
C TYR A 76 -3.47 14.19 -3.54
N ASP A 77 -2.38 14.94 -3.33
CA ASP A 77 -2.47 16.33 -2.82
C ASP A 77 -3.21 17.27 -3.79
N GLN A 78 -3.20 16.98 -5.10
CA GLN A 78 -3.96 17.73 -6.11
C GLN A 78 -5.48 17.80 -5.82
N PHE A 79 -6.02 16.86 -5.03
CA PHE A 79 -7.41 16.84 -4.60
C PHE A 79 -7.66 17.61 -3.29
N LEU A 80 -6.61 18.16 -2.68
CA LEU A 80 -6.63 18.82 -1.37
C LEU A 80 -6.08 20.25 -1.40
N ASP A 81 -5.14 20.54 -2.29
CA ASP A 81 -4.40 21.80 -2.36
C ASP A 81 -5.07 22.88 -3.25
N GLY A 82 -6.21 22.54 -3.87
CA GLY A 82 -6.96 23.44 -4.74
C GLY A 82 -6.51 23.42 -6.21
N SER A 83 -5.52 22.59 -6.57
CA SER A 83 -5.09 22.40 -7.97
C SER A 83 -6.23 21.91 -8.85
N ILE A 84 -7.13 21.09 -8.30
CA ILE A 84 -8.34 20.64 -8.97
C ILE A 84 -9.55 21.38 -8.37
N PRO A 85 -10.19 22.29 -9.13
CA PRO A 85 -11.33 23.06 -8.63
C PRO A 85 -12.47 22.15 -8.16
N LYS A 86 -12.96 22.42 -6.94
CA LYS A 86 -14.10 21.72 -6.32
C LYS A 86 -13.91 20.20 -6.16
N ALA A 87 -12.67 19.71 -6.13
CA ALA A 87 -12.38 18.28 -5.95
C ALA A 87 -13.08 17.68 -4.72
N ASP A 88 -13.19 18.46 -3.64
CA ASP A 88 -13.89 18.09 -2.40
C ASP A 88 -15.37 17.75 -2.58
N GLN A 89 -16.01 18.20 -3.67
CA GLN A 89 -17.45 17.98 -3.92
C GLN A 89 -17.74 16.65 -4.62
N TRP A 90 -16.76 16.05 -5.31
CA TRP A 90 -16.98 14.88 -6.16
C TRP A 90 -15.95 13.77 -5.99
N PHE A 91 -14.79 14.06 -5.38
CA PHE A 91 -13.73 13.08 -5.21
C PHE A 91 -13.96 12.21 -3.98
N ASP A 92 -14.43 10.98 -4.20
CA ASP A 92 -14.65 10.00 -3.13
C ASP A 92 -13.41 9.13 -2.84
N GLY A 93 -12.27 9.38 -3.51
CA GLY A 93 -11.08 8.53 -3.39
C GLY A 93 -10.50 8.45 -1.97
N PHE A 94 -10.74 9.44 -1.11
CA PHE A 94 -10.35 9.37 0.31
C PHE A 94 -11.26 8.48 1.15
N ARG A 95 -12.52 8.27 0.75
CA ARG A 95 -13.39 7.27 1.37
C ARG A 95 -12.94 5.87 0.98
N SER A 96 -12.75 5.62 -0.33
CA SER A 96 -12.21 4.35 -0.82
C SER A 96 -10.87 4.00 -0.16
N MET A 97 -10.02 5.02 0.05
CA MET A 97 -8.74 4.84 0.74
C MET A 97 -8.92 4.41 2.21
N GLN A 98 -9.91 4.95 2.93
CA GLN A 98 -10.22 4.51 4.30
C GLN A 98 -10.76 3.08 4.32
N ASP A 99 -11.60 2.71 3.37
CA ASP A 99 -12.11 1.33 3.26
C ASP A 99 -10.95 0.34 3.03
N GLN A 100 -9.97 0.72 2.21
CA GLN A 100 -8.76 -0.07 1.99
C GLN A 100 -7.88 -0.17 3.25
N ILE A 101 -7.70 0.91 4.00
CA ILE A 101 -7.00 0.92 5.30
C ILE A 101 -7.63 -0.11 6.25
N ILE A 102 -8.96 -0.12 6.32
CA ILE A 102 -9.71 -1.04 7.19
C ILE A 102 -9.55 -2.49 6.72
N ALA A 103 -9.73 -2.75 5.43
CA ALA A 103 -9.63 -4.10 4.87
C ALA A 103 -8.23 -4.70 5.05
N GLN A 104 -7.19 -3.96 4.65
CA GLN A 104 -5.80 -4.39 4.79
C GLN A 104 -5.40 -4.54 6.26
N GLY A 105 -5.73 -3.54 7.11
CA GLY A 105 -5.39 -3.57 8.53
C GLY A 105 -6.04 -4.73 9.27
N THR A 106 -7.29 -5.06 8.94
CA THR A 106 -8.01 -6.20 9.53
C THR A 106 -7.32 -7.52 9.20
N VAL A 107 -6.98 -7.74 7.92
CA VAL A 107 -6.31 -8.97 7.48
C VAL A 107 -4.93 -9.11 8.12
N VAL A 108 -4.13 -8.04 8.15
CA VAL A 108 -2.77 -8.08 8.70
C VAL A 108 -2.77 -8.30 10.21
N ARG A 109 -3.62 -7.57 10.95
CA ARG A 109 -3.73 -7.69 12.41
C ARG A 109 -4.13 -9.09 12.86
N ALA A 110 -5.00 -9.76 12.11
CA ALA A 110 -5.47 -11.10 12.42
C ALA A 110 -4.39 -12.19 12.23
N ASN A 111 -3.27 -11.87 11.56
CA ASN A 111 -2.30 -12.86 11.08
C ASN A 111 -0.85 -12.48 11.43
N PRO A 112 -0.48 -12.37 12.73
CA PRO A 112 0.90 -12.14 13.12
C PRO A 112 1.82 -13.30 12.66
N PRO A 113 3.09 -13.05 12.29
CA PRO A 113 3.84 -11.79 12.39
C PRO A 113 3.69 -10.82 11.19
N ALA A 114 2.62 -10.91 10.38
CA ALA A 114 2.43 -9.99 9.26
C ALA A 114 2.43 -8.52 9.72
N ARG A 115 3.09 -7.66 8.95
CA ARG A 115 3.14 -6.21 9.14
C ARG A 115 2.65 -5.49 7.91
N LEU A 116 2.21 -4.25 8.08
CA LEU A 116 1.77 -3.36 7.00
C LEU A 116 2.39 -1.99 7.19
N MET A 117 2.87 -1.38 6.11
CA MET A 117 3.33 0.01 6.08
C MET A 117 2.71 0.74 4.89
N TRP A 118 2.21 1.96 5.15
CA TRP A 118 1.67 2.83 4.12
C TRP A 118 2.65 3.95 3.76
N TYR A 119 2.95 4.09 2.48
CA TYR A 119 3.88 5.07 1.94
C TYR A 119 3.13 6.10 1.11
N PHE A 120 3.37 7.38 1.39
CA PHE A 120 2.76 8.47 0.66
C PHE A 120 3.83 9.27 -0.08
N ALA A 121 3.64 9.46 -1.38
CA ALA A 121 4.44 10.42 -2.15
C ALA A 121 4.10 11.88 -1.79
N THR A 122 2.92 12.02 -1.19
CA THR A 122 2.13 13.19 -0.79
C THR A 122 2.14 13.64 0.68
N PRO A 123 2.53 14.83 1.15
CA PRO A 123 2.41 15.14 2.57
C PRO A 123 0.96 15.39 3.04
N LEU A 124 0.09 16.05 2.24
CA LEU A 124 -1.28 16.35 2.69
C LEU A 124 -2.15 15.09 2.71
N ALA A 125 -2.00 14.19 1.74
CA ALA A 125 -2.68 12.91 1.70
C ALA A 125 -2.31 12.03 2.89
N GLN A 126 -1.03 11.98 3.25
CA GLN A 126 -0.57 11.28 4.46
C GLN A 126 -1.23 11.86 5.71
N LYS A 127 -1.19 13.19 5.87
CA LYS A 127 -1.80 13.89 7.01
C LYS A 127 -3.31 13.63 7.09
N LYS A 128 -4.02 13.64 5.96
CA LYS A 128 -5.46 13.40 5.91
C LYS A 128 -5.82 11.99 6.35
N MET A 129 -5.01 10.99 6.00
CA MET A 129 -5.25 9.59 6.34
C MET A 129 -4.67 9.14 7.68
N ALA A 130 -3.78 9.93 8.29
CA ALA A 130 -3.05 9.58 9.51
C ALA A 130 -3.97 9.09 10.64
N THR A 131 -5.12 9.74 10.87
CA THR A 131 -6.07 9.31 11.92
C THR A 131 -6.68 7.95 11.63
N ALA A 132 -7.05 7.65 10.39
CA ALA A 132 -7.62 6.35 10.01
C ALA A 132 -6.58 5.22 10.13
N LEU A 133 -5.35 5.48 9.67
CA LEU A 133 -4.22 4.56 9.78
C LEU A 133 -3.88 4.26 11.25
N ALA A 134 -3.80 5.30 12.09
CA ALA A 134 -3.50 5.16 13.51
C ALA A 134 -4.57 4.33 14.26
N ARG A 135 -5.87 4.51 13.94
CA ARG A 135 -6.95 3.68 14.50
C ARG A 135 -6.80 2.19 14.13
N MET A 136 -6.22 1.91 12.97
CA MET A 136 -5.92 0.55 12.54
C MET A 136 -4.54 0.05 13.01
N GLY A 137 -3.76 0.87 13.72
CA GLY A 137 -2.40 0.51 14.16
C GLY A 137 -1.43 0.35 13.00
N ILE A 138 -1.69 0.99 11.86
CA ILE A 138 -0.85 0.91 10.66
C ILE A 138 0.11 2.09 10.66
N PRO A 139 1.43 1.87 10.69
CA PRO A 139 2.40 2.94 10.49
C PRO A 139 2.30 3.50 9.07
N SER A 140 2.57 4.79 8.96
CA SER A 140 2.69 5.44 7.65
C SER A 140 3.79 6.48 7.63
N VAL A 141 4.34 6.72 6.44
CA VAL A 141 5.42 7.67 6.23
C VAL A 141 5.19 8.47 4.95
N TYR A 142 5.54 9.75 5.00
CA TYR A 142 5.74 10.55 3.80
C TYR A 142 7.14 10.26 3.26
N GLN A 143 7.21 9.68 2.06
CA GLN A 143 8.45 9.30 1.39
C GLN A 143 8.32 9.69 -0.09
N PRO A 144 8.70 10.93 -0.48
CA PRO A 144 8.54 11.47 -1.83
C PRO A 144 9.50 10.86 -2.84
#